data_AF-A0A0F8WJX0-F1
#
_entry.id   AF-A0A0F8WJX0-F1
#
_cell.length_a   1.000
_cell.length_b   1.000
_cell.length_c   1.000
_cell.angle_alpha   90.00
_cell.angle_beta   90.00
_cell.angle_gamma   90.00
#
_symmetry.space_group_name_H-M   'P 1'
#
loop_
_entity.id
_entity.type
_entity.pdbx_description
1 polymer ?
#
loop_
_entity_poly.entity_id
_entity_poly.type
_entity_poly.pdbx_seq_one_letter_code
_entity_poly.pdbx_strand_id
1 'polypeptide(L)'
;SVNFLVGLLVYMLIYVPVTTTYDRIGIQVNTAVAASNARLGVYHPNAVGDGPGALLTDFGTVATATNGIKEINISQELTPGFYFLSLVRDAEAAVRLRGIDLTAEMYNTPGSGKMANVGGGSGSVSVQATTGRAGDVAGGLPATAPAIDGQMSHEGIGIWLREA
;
A
#
# COMPACT_ATOMS: atom_id res chain seq x y z
N SER A 1 -3.17 -6.41 -20.86
CA SER A 1 -2.19 -6.14 -19.78
C SER A 1 -2.18 -4.64 -19.55
N VAL A 2 -2.38 -4.19 -18.31
CA VAL A 2 -2.20 -2.77 -17.96
C VAL A 2 -0.74 -2.56 -17.56
N ASN A 3 -0.04 -1.68 -18.26
CA ASN A 3 1.32 -1.28 -17.91
C ASN A 3 1.26 -0.48 -16.61
N PHE A 4 2.05 -0.85 -15.61
CA PHE A 4 2.12 -0.08 -14.38
C PHE A 4 3.01 1.14 -14.60
N LEU A 5 2.41 2.33 -14.51
CA LEU A 5 3.17 3.58 -14.58
C LEU A 5 4.19 3.66 -13.42
N VAL A 6 5.36 4.22 -13.72
CA VAL A 6 6.32 4.69 -12.71
C VAL A 6 5.64 5.75 -11.85
N GLY A 7 5.92 5.78 -10.53
CA GLY A 7 5.29 6.75 -9.64
C GLY A 7 3.82 6.47 -9.31
N LEU A 8 3.41 5.21 -9.35
CA LEU A 8 2.14 4.82 -8.78
C LEU A 8 2.26 4.77 -7.25
N LEU A 9 1.56 5.66 -6.55
CA LEU A 9 1.38 5.64 -5.11
C LEU A 9 0.06 4.92 -4.81
N VAL A 10 0.14 3.77 -4.14
CA VAL A 10 -1.01 2.92 -3.80
C VAL A 10 -1.29 2.95 -2.31
N TYR A 11 -2.58 2.87 -1.96
CA TYR A 11 -3.04 2.86 -0.58
C TYR A 11 -3.87 1.60 -0.27
N MET A 12 -3.59 0.99 0.87
CA MET A 12 -4.23 -0.22 1.37
C MET A 12 -4.80 0.04 2.76
N LEU A 13 -6.12 -0.01 2.88
CA LEU A 13 -6.78 0.12 4.16
C LEU A 13 -6.46 -1.10 5.04
N ILE A 14 -6.23 -0.88 6.32
CA ILE A 14 -6.12 -1.91 7.36
C ILE A 14 -6.96 -1.49 8.56
N TYR A 15 -7.40 -2.48 9.33
CA TYR A 15 -8.04 -2.26 10.62
C TYR A 15 -7.16 -2.84 11.73
N VAL A 16 -6.87 -2.02 12.72
CA VAL A 16 -6.13 -2.39 13.93
C VAL A 16 -7.16 -2.53 15.06
N PRO A 17 -7.39 -3.75 15.60
CA PRO A 17 -8.45 -3.97 16.59
C PRO A 17 -8.04 -3.63 18.02
N VAL A 18 -6.75 -3.72 18.33
CA VAL A 18 -6.15 -3.48 19.65
C VAL A 18 -4.87 -2.67 19.47
N THR A 19 -4.43 -1.95 20.51
CA THR A 19 -3.14 -1.26 20.42
C THR A 19 -2.03 -2.29 20.18
N THR A 20 -1.35 -2.19 19.03
CA THR A 20 -0.33 -3.13 18.60
C THR A 20 0.93 -2.37 18.18
N THR A 21 2.09 -2.84 18.64
CA THR A 21 3.38 -2.37 18.13
C THR A 21 3.85 -3.30 17.02
N TYR A 22 4.06 -2.73 15.84
CA TYR A 22 4.58 -3.42 14.67
C TYR A 22 6.09 -3.21 14.56
N ASP A 23 6.82 -4.29 14.27
CA ASP A 23 8.27 -4.32 14.21
C ASP A 23 8.81 -4.29 12.77
N ARG A 24 7.95 -4.60 11.79
CA ARG A 24 8.26 -4.58 10.36
C ARG A 24 7.11 -4.01 9.55
N ILE A 25 7.48 -3.31 8.48
CA ILE A 25 6.62 -3.04 7.32
C ILE A 25 7.31 -3.60 6.08
N GLY A 26 6.55 -4.23 5.20
CA GLY A 26 7.14 -4.95 4.08
C GLY A 26 6.32 -5.00 2.80
N ILE A 27 7.03 -5.38 1.74
CA ILE A 27 6.51 -5.67 0.42
C ILE A 27 7.18 -6.94 -0.14
N GLN A 28 6.48 -7.66 -1.00
CA GLN A 28 6.99 -8.78 -1.77
C GLN A 28 7.31 -8.35 -3.21
N VAL A 29 8.57 -8.48 -3.59
CA VAL A 29 9.05 -8.17 -4.94
C VAL A 29 9.02 -9.44 -5.77
N ASN A 30 8.19 -9.46 -6.82
CA ASN A 30 8.11 -10.59 -7.73
C ASN A 30 9.01 -10.44 -8.97
N THR A 31 9.17 -9.21 -9.45
CA THR A 31 10.11 -8.87 -10.52
C THR A 31 11.03 -7.77 -10.06
N ALA A 32 12.29 -8.14 -9.83
CA ALA A 32 13.36 -7.24 -9.48
C ALA A 32 13.73 -6.30 -10.63
N VAL A 33 14.07 -5.06 -10.29
CA VAL A 33 14.64 -4.10 -11.24
C VAL A 33 15.92 -3.54 -10.65
N ALA A 34 17.01 -3.55 -11.41
CA ALA A 34 18.28 -3.04 -10.92
C ALA A 34 18.17 -1.56 -10.55
N ALA A 35 18.81 -1.16 -9.45
CA ALA A 35 18.83 0.22 -8.97
C ALA A 35 17.45 0.85 -8.70
N SER A 36 16.43 0.04 -8.39
CA SER A 36 15.10 0.53 -8.01
C SER A 36 14.80 0.40 -6.52
N ASN A 37 13.93 1.28 -6.04
CA ASN A 37 13.48 1.33 -4.66
C ASN A 37 11.96 1.52 -4.57
N ALA A 38 11.43 1.15 -3.42
CA ALA A 38 10.08 1.43 -3.00
C ALA A 38 10.11 2.20 -1.68
N ARG A 39 9.25 3.20 -1.52
CA ARG A 39 9.03 3.92 -0.25
C ARG A 39 7.72 3.48 0.38
N LEU A 40 7.76 3.24 1.69
CA LEU A 40 6.63 2.71 2.47
C LEU A 40 6.23 3.69 3.57
N GLY A 41 4.94 3.76 3.87
CA GLY A 41 4.43 4.62 4.93
C GLY A 41 3.02 4.24 5.37
N VAL A 42 2.54 4.92 6.41
CA VAL A 42 1.17 4.81 6.91
C VAL A 42 0.52 6.20 6.90
N TYR A 43 -0.72 6.27 6.46
CA TYR A 43 -1.59 7.42 6.53
C TYR A 43 -2.75 7.16 7.49
N HIS A 44 -3.23 8.22 8.13
CA HIS A 44 -4.55 8.24 8.75
C HIS A 44 -5.64 8.20 7.68
N PRO A 45 -6.86 7.76 8.01
CA PRO A 45 -8.02 8.05 7.19
C PRO A 45 -8.25 9.56 7.08
N ASN A 46 -8.85 9.99 5.98
CA ASN A 46 -9.37 11.34 5.84
C ASN A 46 -10.56 11.56 6.79
N ALA A 47 -11.07 12.80 6.87
CA ALA A 47 -12.18 13.15 7.75
C ALA A 47 -13.49 12.36 7.49
N VAL A 48 -13.68 11.82 6.29
CA VAL A 48 -14.87 11.04 5.89
C VAL A 48 -14.67 9.54 6.13
N GLY A 49 -13.42 9.09 6.29
CA GLY A 49 -13.05 7.69 6.51
C GLY A 49 -12.98 6.84 5.24
N ASP A 50 -13.18 7.43 4.06
CA ASP A 50 -13.29 6.70 2.78
C ASP A 50 -11.99 6.66 1.96
N GLY A 51 -10.92 7.28 2.46
CA GLY A 51 -9.61 7.30 1.81
C GLY A 51 -8.50 7.82 2.72
N PRO A 52 -7.24 7.82 2.26
CA PRO A 52 -6.09 8.31 3.03
C PRO A 52 -6.16 9.82 3.24
N GLY A 53 -5.66 10.27 4.39
CA GLY A 53 -5.66 11.65 4.87
C GLY A 53 -4.25 12.16 5.16
N ALA A 54 -3.98 12.51 6.42
CA ALA A 54 -2.65 12.95 6.85
C ALA A 54 -1.66 11.79 6.97
N LEU A 55 -0.41 12.01 6.57
CA LEU A 55 0.68 11.05 6.77
C LEU A 55 0.90 10.85 8.27
N LEU A 56 0.78 9.61 8.73
CA LEU A 56 1.16 9.23 10.10
C LEU A 56 2.68 9.10 10.17
N THR A 57 3.27 8.30 9.29
CA THR A 57 4.72 8.05 9.28
C THR A 57 5.20 7.60 7.90
N ASP A 58 6.32 8.15 7.47
CA ASP A 58 7.11 7.68 6.33
C ASP A 58 8.28 6.84 6.87
N PHE A 59 8.33 5.56 6.53
CA PHE A 59 9.33 4.62 7.02
C PHE A 59 10.60 4.58 6.16
N GLY A 60 10.66 5.34 5.09
CA GLY A 60 11.78 5.33 4.17
C GLY A 60 11.65 4.28 3.07
N THR A 61 12.79 3.90 2.51
CA THR A 61 12.88 3.07 1.31
C THR A 61 13.39 1.67 1.58
N VAL A 62 12.97 0.75 0.71
CA VAL A 62 13.53 -0.60 0.60
C VAL A 62 13.96 -0.87 -0.84
N ALA A 63 15.10 -1.53 -1.01
CA ALA A 63 15.62 -1.88 -2.33
C ALA A 63 14.77 -2.97 -2.98
N THR A 64 14.36 -2.75 -4.23
CA THR A 64 13.56 -3.70 -5.04
C THR A 64 14.40 -4.39 -6.12
N ALA A 65 15.72 -4.34 -5.98
CA ALA A 65 16.70 -4.93 -6.90
C ALA A 65 16.83 -6.46 -6.86
N THR A 66 16.11 -7.12 -5.95
CA THR A 66 16.08 -8.59 -5.87
C THR A 66 14.65 -9.06 -5.58
N ASN A 67 14.33 -10.28 -6.01
CA ASN A 67 13.03 -10.89 -5.72
C ASN A 67 12.90 -11.26 -4.23
N GLY A 68 11.68 -11.55 -3.80
CA GLY A 68 11.34 -12.00 -2.46
C GLY A 68 10.84 -10.88 -1.55
N ILE A 69 10.71 -11.21 -0.28
CA ILE A 69 10.26 -10.29 0.76
C ILE A 69 11.32 -9.20 1.00
N LYS A 70 10.86 -7.95 1.14
CA LYS A 70 11.64 -6.75 1.43
C LYS A 70 10.97 -6.01 2.58
N GLU A 71 11.73 -5.74 3.64
CA GLU A 71 11.17 -5.17 4.88
C GLU A 71 12.04 -4.04 5.41
N ILE A 72 11.39 -3.14 6.15
CA ILE A 72 12.03 -2.08 6.93
C ILE A 72 11.77 -2.39 8.41
N ASN A 73 12.83 -2.28 9.22
CA ASN A 73 12.71 -2.37 10.67
C ASN A 73 12.04 -1.09 11.20
N ILE A 74 10.93 -1.25 11.92
CA ILE A 74 10.16 -0.15 12.49
C ILE A 74 9.89 -0.41 13.97
N SER A 75 9.33 0.59 14.66
CA SER A 75 8.79 0.47 16.01
C SER A 75 7.54 1.33 16.09
N GLN A 76 6.52 0.95 15.33
CA GLN A 76 5.30 1.74 15.18
C GLN A 76 4.20 1.16 16.07
N GLU A 77 3.80 1.90 17.09
CA GLU A 77 2.56 1.62 17.81
C GLU A 77 1.36 2.20 17.04
N LEU A 78 0.35 1.38 16.80
CA LEU A 78 -0.94 1.80 16.26
C LEU A 78 -2.03 1.49 17.28
N THR A 79 -2.84 2.48 17.63
CA THR A 79 -4.04 2.31 18.47
C THR A 79 -5.20 1.70 17.67
N PRO A 80 -6.28 1.23 18.32
CA PRO A 80 -7.45 0.73 17.62
C PRO A 80 -8.00 1.74 16.61
N GLY A 81 -8.20 1.33 15.35
CA GLY A 81 -8.66 2.23 14.29
C GLY A 81 -8.33 1.76 12.88
N PHE A 82 -8.76 2.57 11.91
CA PHE A 82 -8.43 2.38 10.50
C PHE A 82 -7.16 3.14 10.14
N TYR A 83 -6.35 2.56 9.26
CA TYR A 83 -5.13 3.16 8.72
C TYR A 83 -4.96 2.78 7.25
N PHE A 84 -4.19 3.57 6.50
CA PHE A 84 -3.85 3.29 5.10
C PHE A 84 -2.35 3.05 4.95
N LEU A 85 -1.95 1.82 4.68
CA LEU A 85 -0.59 1.50 4.27
C LEU A 85 -0.36 2.05 2.86
N SER A 86 0.84 2.57 2.60
CA SER A 86 1.18 3.21 1.35
C SER A 86 2.47 2.68 0.75
N LEU A 87 2.53 2.66 -0.58
CA LEU A 87 3.68 2.23 -1.36
C LEU A 87 3.81 3.11 -2.60
N VAL A 88 5.02 3.64 -2.85
CA VAL A 88 5.38 4.27 -4.12
C VAL A 88 6.74 3.77 -4.58
N ARG A 89 6.96 3.70 -5.90
CA ARG A 89 8.16 3.13 -6.53
C ARG A 89 8.71 4.02 -7.65
N ASP A 90 10.02 3.94 -7.86
CA ASP A 90 10.77 4.78 -8.81
C ASP A 90 10.97 4.11 -10.18
N ALA A 91 10.66 2.81 -10.31
CA ALA A 91 10.83 2.05 -11.53
C ALA A 91 9.67 1.08 -11.82
N GLU A 92 9.62 0.62 -13.07
CA GLU A 92 8.65 -0.36 -13.57
C GLU A 92 8.98 -1.78 -13.06
N ALA A 93 8.83 -2.01 -11.75
CA ALA A 93 9.00 -3.34 -11.16
C ALA A 93 7.63 -3.98 -10.96
N ALA A 94 7.28 -5.09 -11.61
CA ALA A 94 6.05 -5.83 -11.28
C ALA A 94 6.11 -6.34 -9.82
N VAL A 95 5.76 -5.47 -8.88
CA VAL A 95 5.58 -5.76 -7.47
C VAL A 95 4.24 -6.48 -7.40
N ARG A 96 4.28 -7.80 -7.54
CA ARG A 96 3.16 -8.67 -7.15
C ARG A 96 3.36 -8.99 -5.69
N LEU A 97 2.46 -8.49 -4.87
CA LEU A 97 2.34 -8.82 -3.47
C LEU A 97 1.29 -9.94 -3.39
N ARG A 98 1.61 -11.05 -2.72
CA ARG A 98 0.66 -12.14 -2.58
C ARG A 98 -0.59 -11.66 -1.85
N GLY A 99 -1.74 -11.84 -2.48
CA GLY A 99 -3.02 -12.00 -1.82
C GLY A 99 -3.41 -13.48 -1.88
N ILE A 100 -4.17 -13.92 -0.87
CA ILE A 100 -4.77 -15.26 -0.71
C ILE A 100 -3.75 -16.40 -0.88
N ASP A 101 -3.05 -16.74 0.21
CA ASP A 101 -2.52 -18.09 0.39
C ASP A 101 -3.57 -18.90 1.17
N LEU A 102 -4.00 -20.04 0.62
CA LEU A 102 -4.94 -20.94 1.30
C LEU A 102 -4.32 -21.70 2.48
N THR A 103 -3.03 -21.49 2.74
CA THR A 103 -2.25 -22.29 3.69
C THR A 103 -1.50 -21.49 4.75
N ALA A 104 -1.51 -20.15 4.71
CA ALA A 104 -0.84 -19.31 5.71
C ALA A 104 -1.57 -17.98 5.90
N GLU A 105 -1.73 -17.61 7.17
CA GLU A 105 -2.34 -16.41 7.73
C GLU A 105 -2.19 -15.14 6.86
N MET A 106 -3.24 -14.76 6.14
CA MET A 106 -3.34 -13.43 5.52
C MET A 106 -4.73 -12.85 5.75
N TYR A 107 -4.78 -11.71 6.44
CA TYR A 107 -5.99 -10.92 6.62
C TYR A 107 -6.34 -10.20 5.33
N ASN A 108 -7.61 -10.33 4.93
CA ASN A 108 -8.22 -9.76 3.75
C ASN A 108 -7.92 -8.25 3.67
N THR A 109 -7.48 -7.75 2.50
CA THR A 109 -7.41 -6.30 2.27
C THR A 109 -8.85 -5.78 2.22
N PRO A 110 -9.30 -4.89 3.12
CA PRO A 110 -10.57 -4.23 2.91
C PRO A 110 -10.50 -3.44 1.59
N GLY A 111 -11.31 -3.85 0.61
CA GLY A 111 -11.55 -3.11 -0.61
C GLY A 111 -12.51 -1.96 -0.35
N SER A 112 -12.14 -0.74 -0.76
CA SER A 112 -13.04 0.42 -0.74
C SER A 112 -13.42 0.78 -2.17
N GLY A 113 -14.69 0.61 -2.54
CA GLY A 113 -15.23 1.06 -3.82
C GLY A 113 -16.15 2.27 -3.64
N LYS A 114 -16.13 3.21 -4.60
CA LYS A 114 -17.14 4.28 -4.69
C LYS A 114 -18.07 4.02 -5.87
N MET A 115 -19.34 3.75 -5.60
CA MET A 115 -20.40 3.74 -6.62
C MET A 115 -21.67 4.34 -6.00
N ALA A 116 -22.38 5.18 -6.77
CA ALA A 116 -23.64 5.77 -6.33
C ALA A 116 -24.75 4.72 -6.09
N ASN A 117 -24.62 3.53 -6.71
CA ASN A 117 -25.50 2.38 -6.55
C ASN A 117 -24.65 1.10 -6.58
N VAL A 118 -24.88 0.16 -5.66
CA VAL A 118 -24.37 -1.23 -5.78
C VAL A 118 -25.29 -1.96 -6.78
N GLY A 119 -25.11 -1.67 -8.07
CA GLY A 119 -25.80 -2.41 -9.12
C GLY A 119 -25.34 -3.86 -9.14
N GLY A 120 -26.21 -4.80 -9.52
CA GLY A 120 -25.96 -6.25 -9.53
C GLY A 120 -24.92 -6.75 -10.55
N GLY A 121 -23.95 -5.92 -10.94
CA GLY A 121 -22.77 -6.33 -11.69
C GLY A 121 -21.64 -6.72 -10.74
N SER A 122 -20.69 -7.53 -11.22
CA SER A 122 -19.47 -7.89 -10.48
C SER A 122 -18.73 -6.62 -10.05
N GLY A 123 -18.78 -6.29 -8.75
CA GLY A 123 -18.01 -5.19 -8.19
C GLY A 123 -16.52 -5.52 -8.24
N SER A 124 -15.73 -4.67 -8.90
CA SER A 124 -14.27 -4.79 -8.83
C SER A 124 -13.78 -4.24 -7.50
N VAL A 125 -13.05 -5.05 -6.71
CA VAL A 125 -12.28 -4.52 -5.58
C VAL A 125 -11.19 -3.62 -6.15
N SER A 126 -11.28 -2.32 -5.86
CA SER A 126 -10.36 -1.31 -6.35
C SER A 126 -9.39 -0.89 -5.25
N VAL A 127 -8.10 -0.96 -5.57
CA VAL A 127 -7.07 -0.32 -4.74
C VAL A 127 -7.04 1.17 -5.12
N GLN A 128 -7.05 2.03 -4.12
CA GLN A 128 -6.95 3.49 -4.31
C GLN A 128 -5.51 3.85 -4.68
N ALA A 129 -5.33 4.64 -5.75
CA ALA A 129 -4.01 5.04 -6.20
C ALA A 129 -3.95 6.48 -6.74
N THR A 130 -2.74 7.04 -6.71
CA THR A 130 -2.37 8.30 -7.35
C THR A 130 -1.20 8.04 -8.31
N THR A 131 -1.25 8.59 -9.53
CA THR A 131 -0.18 8.45 -10.53
C THR A 131 0.85 9.60 -10.47
N GLY A 132 1.99 9.44 -11.15
CA GLY A 132 2.98 10.53 -11.33
C GLY A 132 3.80 10.89 -10.08
N ARG A 133 3.84 10.03 -9.06
CA ARG A 133 4.48 10.23 -7.75
C ARG A 133 5.89 9.66 -7.64
N ALA A 134 6.60 9.46 -8.74
CA ALA A 134 7.91 8.78 -8.73
C ALA A 134 8.96 9.52 -7.89
N GLY A 135 8.88 10.86 -7.86
CA GLY A 135 9.75 11.71 -7.05
C GLY A 135 9.62 11.47 -5.55
N ASP A 136 8.50 10.93 -5.07
CA ASP A 136 8.26 10.69 -3.64
C ASP A 136 9.19 9.61 -3.07
N VAL A 137 9.70 8.70 -3.91
CA VAL A 137 10.66 7.68 -3.45
C VAL A 137 11.92 8.35 -2.89
N ALA A 138 12.45 9.36 -3.59
CA ALA A 138 13.61 10.12 -3.14
C ALA A 138 13.24 11.28 -2.21
N GLY A 139 12.11 11.95 -2.47
CA GLY A 139 11.69 13.19 -1.82
C GLY A 139 10.89 13.01 -0.53
N GLY A 140 10.47 11.78 -0.21
CA GLY A 140 9.58 11.49 0.92
C GLY A 140 8.11 11.45 0.51
N LEU A 141 7.32 10.78 1.34
CA LEU A 141 5.87 10.73 1.16
C LEU A 141 5.24 12.10 1.46
N PRO A 142 4.22 12.52 0.69
CA PRO A 142 3.54 13.79 0.92
C PRO A 142 2.81 13.81 2.26
N ALA A 143 2.94 14.92 3.00
CA ALA A 143 2.34 15.08 4.34
C ALA A 143 0.81 14.94 4.36
N THR A 144 0.16 15.28 3.24
CA THR A 144 -1.26 15.01 3.00
C THR A 144 -1.36 14.13 1.77
N ALA A 145 -2.13 13.05 1.84
CA ALA A 145 -2.36 12.15 0.72
C ALA A 145 -2.91 12.94 -0.49
N PRO A 146 -2.26 12.86 -1.66
CA PRO A 146 -2.79 13.43 -2.89
C PRO A 146 -4.16 12.86 -3.26
N ALA A 147 -4.90 13.59 -4.07
CA ALA A 147 -6.17 13.11 -4.61
C ALA A 147 -5.96 11.79 -5.38
N ILE A 148 -6.91 10.86 -5.18
CA ILE A 148 -6.97 9.59 -5.90
C ILE A 148 -7.40 9.88 -7.34
N ASP A 149 -6.53 9.57 -8.30
CA ASP A 149 -6.77 9.75 -9.73
C ASP A 149 -7.04 8.43 -10.47
N GLY A 150 -6.90 7.29 -9.77
CA GLY A 150 -7.13 5.96 -10.30
C GLY A 150 -7.71 4.97 -9.28
N GLN A 151 -8.57 4.10 -9.77
CA GLN A 151 -9.04 2.90 -9.07
C GLN A 151 -8.61 1.71 -9.92
N MET A 152 -7.72 0.88 -9.39
CA MET A 152 -7.16 -0.22 -10.18
C MET A 152 -7.70 -1.55 -9.67
N SER A 153 -8.28 -2.34 -10.56
CA SER A 153 -8.52 -3.77 -10.35
C SER A 153 -7.22 -4.50 -10.61
N HIS A 154 -6.53 -4.91 -9.55
CA HIS A 154 -5.31 -5.68 -9.70
C HIS A 154 -5.28 -6.88 -8.75
N GLU A 155 -4.99 -8.04 -9.33
CA GLU A 155 -4.63 -9.25 -8.60
C GLU A 155 -3.20 -9.12 -8.06
N GLY A 156 -3.05 -8.61 -6.83
CA GLY A 156 -1.81 -8.81 -6.06
C GLY A 156 -0.98 -7.56 -5.73
N ILE A 157 -1.57 -6.61 -4.98
CA ILE A 157 -0.83 -5.66 -4.14
C ILE A 157 -1.20 -6.00 -2.67
N GLY A 158 -0.28 -5.91 -1.72
CA GLY A 158 -0.22 -6.64 -0.44
C GLY A 158 0.93 -6.07 0.38
N ILE A 159 0.64 -4.97 1.05
CA ILE A 159 1.55 -4.31 1.99
C ILE A 159 1.18 -4.88 3.36
N TRP A 160 2.16 -5.26 4.18
CA TRP A 160 1.87 -5.82 5.50
C TRP A 160 2.64 -5.11 6.59
N LEU A 161 2.09 -5.23 7.80
CA LEU A 161 2.78 -5.00 9.05
C LEU A 161 2.97 -6.35 9.75
N ARG A 162 4.07 -6.51 10.48
CA ARG A 162 4.32 -7.69 11.32
C ARG A 162 4.41 -7.27 12.78
N GLU A 163 3.75 -8.02 13.64
CA GLU A 163 3.86 -7.87 15.08
C GLU A 163 5.23 -8.36 15.55
N ALA A 164 5.70 -7.81 16.68
CA ALA A 164 6.95 -8.22 17.32
C ALA A 164 6.89 -9.65 17.89
#